data_AF-A0A2W5R9F7-F1
#
_entry.id   AF-A0A2W5R9F7-F1
#
_cell.length_a   1.000
_cell.length_b   1.000
_cell.length_c   1.000
_cell.angle_alpha   90.00
_cell.angle_beta   90.00
_cell.angle_gamma   90.00
#
_symmetry.space_group_name_H-M   'P 1'
#
loop_
_entity.id
_entity.type
_entity.pdbx_description
1 polymer ?
#
loop_
_entity_poly.entity_id
_entity_poly.type
_entity_poly.pdbx_seq_one_letter_code
_entity_poly.pdbx_strand_id
1 'polypeptide(L)' 'MHMQNLQALIQGRITPQAIDLDQLIAFAQQYTQPTSAEYKLLELAINMVLASYLEQAQKQL' A
#
# COMPACT_ATOMS: atom_id res chain seq x y z
N MET A 1 3.93 9.72 5.07
CA MET A 1 3.88 9.17 3.69
C MET A 1 3.38 10.23 2.71
N HIS A 2 3.76 10.13 1.42
CA HIS A 2 3.21 10.93 0.32
C HIS A 2 2.69 10.04 -0.81
N MET A 3 1.80 10.58 -1.66
CA MET A 3 1.19 9.87 -2.80
C MET A 3 2.21 9.31 -3.79
N GLN A 4 3.36 9.96 -3.95
CA GLN A 4 4.47 9.49 -4.80
C GLN A 4 5.03 8.14 -4.34
N ASN A 5 5.00 7.83 -3.04
CA ASN A 5 5.44 6.54 -2.52
C ASN A 5 4.53 5.41 -3.02
N LEU A 6 3.21 5.65 -3.04
CA LEU A 6 2.22 4.69 -3.55
C LEU A 6 2.39 4.48 -5.06
N GLN A 7 2.62 5.56 -5.81
CA GLN A 7 2.90 5.45 -7.24
C GLN A 7 4.19 4.68 -7.52
N ALA A 8 5.25 4.91 -6.74
CA ALA A 8 6.50 4.16 -6.86
C ALA A 8 6.29 2.67 -6.58
N LEU A 9 5.48 2.32 -5.57
CA LEU A 9 5.12 0.93 -5.29
C LEU A 9 4.35 0.31 -6.46
N ILE A 10 3.30 0.97 -6.94
CA ILE A 10 2.44 0.47 -8.03
C ILE A 10 3.26 0.30 -9.33
N GLN A 11 4.25 1.16 -9.55
CA GLN A 11 5.17 1.07 -10.69
C GLN A 11 6.31 0.08 -10.48
N GLY A 12 6.35 -0.64 -9.35
CA GLY A 12 7.39 -1.62 -9.03
C GLY A 12 8.78 -1.03 -8.78
N ARG A 13 8.87 0.29 -8.55
CA ARG A 13 10.15 0.97 -8.26
C ARG A 13 10.63 0.73 -6.83
N ILE A 14 9.71 0.41 -5.93
CA ILE A 14 9.99 -0.02 -4.56
C ILE A 14 9.22 -1.30 -4.27
N THR A 15 9.75 -2.11 -3.36
CA THR A 15 9.09 -3.34 -2.94
C THR A 15 7.97 -3.04 -1.94
N PRO A 16 6.96 -3.92 -1.82
CA PRO A 16 5.88 -3.73 -0.86
C PRO A 16 6.37 -3.67 0.60
N GLN A 17 7.46 -4.36 0.95
CA GLN A 17 8.04 -4.35 2.29
C GLN A 17 8.75 -3.04 2.63
N ALA A 18 9.05 -2.19 1.65
CA ALA A 18 9.63 -0.87 1.88
C ALA A 18 8.58 0.14 2.39
N ILE A 19 7.29 -0.21 2.33
CA ILE A 19 6.21 0.61 2.88
C ILE A 19 6.00 0.26 4.35
N ASP A 20 6.10 1.28 5.20
CA ASP A 20 5.72 1.21 6.61
C ASP A 20 4.20 1.09 6.74
N LEU A 21 3.73 0.03 7.41
CA LEU A 21 2.31 -0.30 7.54
C LEU A 21 1.55 0.72 8.39
N ASP A 22 2.14 1.20 9.49
CA ASP A 22 1.50 2.17 10.38
C ASP A 22 1.30 3.51 9.65
N GLN A 23 2.30 3.94 8.89
CA GLN A 23 2.18 5.12 8.03
C GLN A 23 1.15 4.93 6.92
N LEU A 24 1.06 3.74 6.32
CA LEU A 24 0.08 3.46 5.27
C LEU A 24 -1.37 3.52 5.81
N ILE A 25 -1.61 2.95 6.99
CA ILE A 25 -2.92 3.00 7.67
C ILE A 25 -3.28 4.44 8.02
N ALA A 26 -2.36 5.19 8.65
CA ALA A 26 -2.58 6.60 8.97
C ALA A 26 -2.85 7.45 7.72
N PHE A 27 -2.18 7.14 6.61
CA PHE A 27 -2.39 7.83 5.33
C PHE A 27 -3.75 7.48 4.71
N ALA A 28 -4.18 6.21 4.79
CA ALA A 28 -5.49 5.79 4.29
C ALA A 28 -6.66 6.50 4.99
N GLN A 29 -6.52 6.81 6.28
CA GLN A 29 -7.53 7.55 7.03
C GLN A 29 -7.76 8.99 6.51
N GLN A 30 -6.83 9.56 5.75
CA GLN A 30 -6.94 10.91 5.20
C GLN A 30 -7.74 10.96 3.90
N TYR A 31 -7.88 9.84 3.20
CA TYR A 31 -8.56 9.74 1.91
C TYR A 31 -9.68 8.72 2.00
N THR A 32 -10.86 9.17 2.40
CA THR A 32 -12.01 8.29 2.70
C THR A 32 -13.05 8.23 1.58
N GLN A 33 -12.91 9.05 0.53
CA GLN A 33 -13.88 9.11 -0.57
C GLN A 33 -13.60 8.03 -1.62
N PRO A 34 -14.43 6.99 -1.76
CA PRO A 34 -14.13 5.82 -2.59
C PRO A 34 -14.06 6.12 -4.09
N THR A 35 -14.69 7.21 -4.52
CA THR A 35 -14.70 7.63 -5.92
C THR A 35 -13.49 8.46 -6.32
N SER A 36 -12.67 8.90 -5.35
CA SER A 36 -11.46 9.68 -5.62
C SER A 36 -10.34 8.83 -6.23
N ALA A 37 -9.46 9.47 -7.01
CA ALA A 37 -8.32 8.79 -7.61
C ALA A 37 -7.32 8.36 -6.53
N GLU A 38 -7.14 9.19 -5.51
CA GLU A 38 -6.28 8.99 -4.35
C GLU A 38 -6.71 7.75 -3.57
N TYR A 39 -8.01 7.60 -3.29
CA TYR A 39 -8.53 6.41 -2.61
C TYR A 39 -8.23 5.14 -3.40
N LYS A 40 -8.46 5.15 -4.72
CA LYS A 40 -8.19 3.97 -5.56
C LYS A 40 -6.71 3.60 -5.61
N LEU A 41 -5.83 4.59 -5.63
CA LEU A 41 -4.38 4.36 -5.53
C LEU A 41 -3.99 3.75 -4.18
N LEU A 42 -4.55 4.28 -3.09
CA LEU A 42 -4.37 3.75 -1.75
C LEU A 42 -4.86 2.30 -1.62
N GLU A 43 -6.07 2.03 -2.08
CA GLU A 43 -6.66 0.69 -2.08
C GLU A 43 -5.76 -0.33 -2.79
N LEU A 44 -5.29 0.02 -3.99
CA LEU A 44 -4.38 -0.85 -4.75
C LEU A 44 -3.07 -1.08 -4.00
N ALA A 45 -2.44 -0.03 -3.47
CA ALA A 45 -1.19 -0.13 -2.75
C ALA A 45 -1.33 -0.96 -1.46
N ILE A 46 -2.40 -0.76 -0.69
CA ILE A 46 -2.72 -1.56 0.50
C ILE A 46 -2.83 -3.04 0.13
N ASN A 47 -3.56 -3.36 -0.93
CA ASN A 47 -3.70 -4.75 -1.39
C ASN A 47 -2.36 -5.38 -1.77
N MET A 48 -1.49 -4.63 -2.45
CA MET A 48 -0.14 -5.10 -2.81
C MET A 48 0.73 -5.39 -1.57
N VAL A 49 0.71 -4.48 -0.59
CA VAL A 49 1.46 -4.64 0.66
C VAL A 49 0.97 -5.86 1.44
N LEU A 50 -0.35 -5.95 1.66
CA LEU A 50 -0.95 -7.07 2.39
C LEU A 50 -0.70 -8.42 1.71
N ALA A 51 -0.86 -8.50 0.38
CA ALA A 51 -0.57 -9.71 -0.38
C ALA A 51 0.89 -10.15 -0.21
N SER A 52 1.83 -9.20 -0.21
CA SER A 52 3.24 -9.50 -0.03
C SER A 52 3.59 -10.01 1.37
N TYR A 53 2.95 -9.49 2.40
CA TYR A 53 3.10 -10.02 3.77
C TYR A 53 2.46 -11.40 3.91
N LEU A 54 1.30 -11.62 3.30
CA LEU A 54 0.64 -12.93 3.30
C LEU A 54 1.51 -13.99 2.60
N GLU A 55 2.11 -13.66 1.45
CA GLU A 55 3.01 -14.56 0.74
C GLU A 55 4.24 -14.93 1.59
N GLN A 56 4.82 -13.95 2.28
CA GLN A 56 5.94 -14.21 3.19
C GLN A 56 5.53 -15.10 4.37
N ALA A 57 4.38 -14.84 4.98
CA ALA A 57 3.86 -15.65 6.07
C ALA A 57 3.63 -17.10 5.62
N GLN A 58 3.08 -17.31 4.42
CA GLN A 58 2.88 -18.65 3.86
C GLN A 58 4.19 -19.41 3.62
N LYS A 59 5.29 -18.73 3.29
CA LYS A 59 6.60 -19.38 3.12
C LYS A 59 7.24 -19.86 4.43
N GLN A 60 6.71 -19.43 5.57
CA GLN A 60 7.19 -19.81 6.91
C GLN A 60 6.32 -20.91 7.55
N LEU A 61 5.26 -21.36 6.86
CA LEU A 61 4.38 -22.47 7.24
C LEU A 61 4.74 -23.74 6.45
#